data_AF-A0A2U0SBC2-F1
#
_entry.id   AF-A0A2U0SBC2-F1
#
_cell.length_a   1.000
_cell.length_b   1.000
_cell.length_c   1.000
_cell.angle_alpha   90.00
_cell.angle_beta   90.00
_cell.angle_gamma   90.00
#
_symmetry.space_group_name_H-M   'P 1'
#
loop_
_entity.id
_entity.type
_entity.pdbx_description
1 polymer ?
#
loop_
_entity_poly.entity_id
_entity_poly.type
_entity_poly.pdbx_seq_one_letter_code
_entity_poly.pdbx_strand_id
1 'polypeptide(L)'
;MTVYAIQNRWGGDGAPWHEGGIFNIGNRPDQKPIALKIESGDGGTSFSGTMTYQGEDPISVRATLVTTNCYRVENHWGGEGAPWHEAGLFLLGSRNGQNAVYFDLKSDDGGDTLNGTMRYQREGDISVKGAVQIGAITYNALNHWSGAGHPWHPGGQWVAGNRGPTAPVTALNVKSDDQGRTLAGTMSYLGDGPLQFRGTLIAANTYSVVNRTYEGESWLPGGTWVLGCRTNQNAVLIEAAFEAGIEGKMKYEGEGPIGLKLEPSVQIALADA
;
A
#
# COMPACT_ATOMS: atom_id res chain seq x y z
N MET A 1 2.68 7.70 7.92
CA MET A 1 2.83 7.02 6.61
C MET A 1 1.98 7.77 5.61
N THR A 2 2.50 7.98 4.40
CA THR A 2 1.78 8.75 3.38
C THR A 2 1.48 7.88 2.17
N VAL A 3 0.20 7.66 1.93
CA VAL A 3 -0.33 6.88 0.82
C VAL A 3 -0.58 7.81 -0.37
N TYR A 4 -0.03 7.49 -1.53
CA TYR A 4 -0.20 8.25 -2.76
C TYR A 4 -0.94 7.42 -3.80
N ALA A 5 -2.00 7.98 -4.38
CA ALA A 5 -2.59 7.49 -5.61
C ALA A 5 -1.74 7.97 -6.80
N ILE A 6 -1.12 7.03 -7.50
CA ILE A 6 -0.12 7.30 -8.53
C ILE A 6 -0.76 7.24 -9.91
N GLN A 7 -0.29 8.11 -10.79
CA GLN A 7 -0.51 8.00 -12.22
C GLN A 7 0.84 8.05 -12.96
N ASN A 8 0.91 7.32 -14.07
CA ASN A 8 2.09 7.30 -14.94
C ASN A 8 1.75 7.79 -16.36
N ARG A 9 2.74 8.36 -17.04
CA ARG A 9 2.62 8.78 -18.44
C ARG A 9 3.88 8.37 -19.21
N TRP A 10 3.67 7.80 -20.39
CA TRP A 10 4.73 7.42 -21.34
C TRP A 10 4.33 7.85 -22.75
N GLY A 11 5.29 8.01 -23.66
CA GLY A 11 5.03 8.46 -25.04
C GLY A 11 5.07 9.98 -25.24
N GLY A 12 5.65 10.73 -24.29
CA GLY A 12 5.85 12.18 -24.38
C GLY A 12 4.78 13.00 -23.64
N ASP A 13 4.95 14.32 -23.64
CA ASP A 13 4.15 15.22 -22.78
C ASP A 13 2.66 15.29 -23.13
N GLY A 14 2.28 14.98 -24.37
CA GLY A 14 0.89 14.97 -24.82
C GLY A 14 0.15 13.66 -24.56
N ALA A 15 0.82 12.62 -24.04
CA ALA A 15 0.21 11.32 -23.81
C ALA A 15 -0.73 11.33 -22.59
N PRO A 16 -1.78 10.49 -22.57
CA PRO A 16 -2.67 10.38 -21.42
C PRO A 16 -1.95 9.86 -20.18
N TRP A 17 -2.48 10.24 -19.02
CA TRP A 17 -2.09 9.64 -17.74
C TRP A 17 -2.86 8.34 -17.52
N HIS A 18 -2.18 7.34 -16.99
CA HIS A 18 -2.72 6.03 -16.70
C HIS A 18 -2.61 5.72 -15.21
N GLU A 19 -3.49 4.86 -14.72
CA GLU A 19 -3.46 4.37 -13.34
C GLU A 19 -2.11 3.75 -13.01
N GLY A 20 -1.46 4.26 -11.97
CA GLY A 20 -0.15 3.84 -11.49
C GLY A 20 -0.21 3.09 -10.16
N GLY A 21 -1.41 2.86 -9.61
CA GLY A 21 -1.64 2.14 -8.37
C GLY A 21 -1.31 2.97 -7.12
N ILE A 22 -1.02 2.28 -6.02
CA ILE A 22 -0.76 2.91 -4.72
C ILE A 22 0.70 2.78 -4.33
N PHE A 23 1.32 3.90 -4.00
CA PHE A 23 2.58 3.92 -3.27
C PHE A 23 2.32 4.31 -1.82
N ASN A 24 3.14 3.78 -0.92
CA ASN A 24 3.23 4.23 0.46
C ASN A 24 4.68 4.60 0.72
N ILE A 25 4.92 5.87 1.04
CA ILE A 25 6.26 6.42 1.21
C ILE A 25 6.33 7.16 2.54
N GLY A 26 7.39 6.88 3.29
CA GLY A 26 7.66 7.46 4.60
C GLY A 26 6.89 6.77 5.72
N ASN A 27 7.42 6.79 6.94
CA ASN A 27 6.81 6.14 8.12
C ASN A 27 6.33 7.11 9.21
N ARG A 28 6.51 8.42 9.03
CA ARG A 28 6.17 9.42 10.04
C ARG A 28 4.71 9.87 9.89
N PRO A 29 3.94 10.07 10.99
CA PRO A 29 2.54 10.49 10.91
C PRO A 29 2.41 11.97 10.53
N ASP A 30 3.22 12.85 11.12
CA ASP A 30 3.06 14.30 11.02
C ASP A 30 4.13 14.96 10.13
N GLN A 31 4.88 14.16 9.36
CA GLN A 31 5.97 14.65 8.54
C GLN A 31 6.04 13.85 7.24
N LYS A 32 5.61 14.49 6.15
CA LYS A 32 5.50 13.83 4.84
C LYS A 32 6.85 13.77 4.13
N PRO A 33 7.08 12.74 3.29
CA PRO A 33 8.21 12.77 2.37
C PRO A 33 8.00 13.85 1.30
N ILE A 34 9.05 14.63 1.03
CA ILE A 34 9.06 15.65 -0.04
C ILE A 34 10.02 15.32 -1.17
N ALA A 35 10.90 14.33 -0.98
CA ALA A 35 11.72 13.79 -2.06
C ALA A 35 12.05 12.32 -1.82
N LEU A 36 12.11 11.54 -2.90
CA LEU A 36 12.63 10.18 -2.93
C LEU A 36 13.43 9.99 -4.21
N LYS A 37 14.73 9.75 -4.08
CA LYS A 37 15.62 9.44 -5.21
C LYS A 37 16.40 8.17 -4.92
N ILE A 38 16.02 7.08 -5.56
CA ILE A 38 16.60 5.75 -5.34
C ILE A 38 16.75 4.99 -6.65
N GLU A 39 17.77 4.14 -6.72
CA GLU A 39 18.04 3.27 -7.86
C GLU A 39 18.39 1.86 -7.40
N SER A 40 18.04 0.88 -8.24
CA SER A 40 18.36 -0.52 -8.05
C SER A 40 19.34 -1.01 -9.11
N GLY A 41 20.43 -1.62 -8.66
CA GLY A 41 21.40 -2.33 -9.51
C GLY A 41 21.08 -3.82 -9.72
N ASP A 42 20.06 -4.36 -9.05
CA ASP A 42 19.78 -5.80 -8.97
C ASP A 42 18.37 -6.18 -9.45
N GLY A 43 17.78 -5.35 -10.31
CA GLY A 43 16.46 -5.62 -10.89
C GLY A 43 15.29 -5.32 -9.95
N GLY A 44 15.49 -4.40 -9.00
CA GLY A 44 14.47 -3.94 -8.06
C GLY A 44 14.33 -4.83 -6.83
N THR A 45 15.31 -5.68 -6.52
CA THR A 45 15.28 -6.49 -5.28
C THR A 45 15.82 -5.70 -4.08
N SER A 46 16.74 -4.76 -4.33
CA SER A 46 17.14 -3.74 -3.38
C SER A 46 17.26 -2.35 -4.04
N PHE A 47 17.17 -1.32 -3.21
CA PHE A 47 17.38 0.07 -3.60
C PHE A 47 18.38 0.75 -2.67
N SER A 48 19.09 1.73 -3.22
CA SER A 48 19.88 2.69 -2.46
C SER A 48 19.70 4.10 -3.01
N GLY A 49 19.82 5.10 -2.15
CA GLY A 49 19.79 6.50 -2.55
C GLY A 49 19.48 7.43 -1.39
N THR A 50 18.67 8.45 -1.63
CA THR A 50 18.30 9.46 -0.63
C THR A 50 16.79 9.69 -0.58
N MET A 51 16.30 10.08 0.58
CA MET A 51 14.96 10.64 0.74
C MET A 51 15.01 11.89 1.62
N THR A 52 13.97 12.72 1.55
CA THR A 52 13.86 13.94 2.36
C THR A 52 12.47 14.02 2.96
N TYR A 53 12.39 14.18 4.28
CA TYR A 53 11.17 14.53 4.97
C TYR A 53 10.99 16.05 5.03
N GLN A 54 9.75 16.52 5.12
CA GLN A 54 9.44 17.95 5.23
C GLN A 54 10.22 18.59 6.39
N GLY A 55 10.92 19.68 6.10
CA GLY A 55 11.69 20.44 7.10
C GLY A 55 13.05 19.82 7.48
N GLU A 56 13.50 18.78 6.78
CA GLU A 56 14.79 18.13 7.01
C GLU A 56 15.73 18.21 5.80
N ASP A 57 17.03 18.01 6.06
CA ASP A 57 18.01 17.73 5.02
C ASP A 57 17.84 16.30 4.46
N PRO A 58 18.33 16.01 3.24
CA PRO A 58 18.31 14.66 2.69
C PRO A 58 19.04 13.64 3.58
N ILE A 59 18.40 12.48 3.79
CA ILE A 59 18.97 11.33 4.50
C ILE A 59 19.19 10.18 3.54
N SER A 60 20.15 9.31 3.86
CA SER A 60 20.37 8.09 3.08
C SER A 60 19.22 7.10 3.31
N VAL A 61 18.83 6.40 2.26
CA VAL A 61 17.81 5.36 2.30
C VAL A 61 18.29 4.11 1.59
N ARG A 62 17.97 2.95 2.15
CA ARG A 62 18.07 1.66 1.48
C ARG A 62 16.78 0.89 1.68
N ALA A 63 16.46 0.04 0.72
CA ALA A 63 15.24 -0.76 0.77
C ALA A 63 15.51 -2.18 0.26
N THR A 64 14.86 -3.18 0.84
CA THR A 64 14.96 -4.58 0.40
C THR A 64 13.56 -5.15 0.23
N LEU A 65 13.31 -5.79 -0.91
CA LEU A 65 12.03 -6.39 -1.25
C LEU A 65 11.67 -7.49 -0.24
N VAL A 66 10.42 -7.47 0.25
CA VAL A 66 9.87 -8.46 1.18
C VAL A 66 8.80 -9.30 0.50
N THR A 67 7.84 -8.64 -0.15
CA THR A 67 6.76 -9.22 -0.95
C THR A 67 6.52 -8.34 -2.18
N THR A 68 5.56 -8.66 -3.05
CA THR A 68 5.29 -7.86 -4.28
C THR A 68 5.19 -6.37 -3.99
N ASN A 69 6.09 -5.59 -4.60
CA ASN A 69 6.20 -4.13 -4.47
C ASN A 69 6.39 -3.59 -3.04
N CYS A 70 6.56 -4.46 -2.03
CA CYS A 70 6.68 -4.07 -0.64
C CYS A 70 8.13 -4.22 -0.17
N TYR A 71 8.69 -3.15 0.36
CA TYR A 71 10.10 -3.08 0.73
C TYR A 71 10.24 -2.73 2.20
N ARG A 72 11.13 -3.44 2.90
CA ARG A 72 11.63 -3.02 4.20
C ARG A 72 12.65 -1.91 3.99
N VAL A 73 12.40 -0.76 4.58
CA VAL A 73 13.19 0.45 4.39
C VAL A 73 13.97 0.77 5.65
N GLU A 74 15.19 1.26 5.46
CA GLU A 74 16.04 1.78 6.52
C GLU A 74 16.59 3.14 6.11
N ASN A 75 16.76 4.03 7.09
CA ASN A 75 17.35 5.35 6.91
C ASN A 75 18.67 5.47 7.67
N HIS A 76 19.56 6.32 7.17
CA HIS A 76 20.83 6.63 7.80
C HIS A 76 21.08 8.14 7.79
N TRP A 77 21.36 8.68 8.96
CA TRP A 77 21.67 10.09 9.23
C TRP A 77 22.71 10.19 10.36
N GLY A 78 23.37 11.33 10.50
CA GLY A 78 24.36 11.57 11.57
C GLY A 78 25.83 11.38 11.18
N GLY A 79 26.13 11.24 9.88
CA GLY A 79 27.50 11.16 9.36
C GLY A 79 28.03 9.74 9.22
N GLU A 80 29.30 9.64 8.79
CA GLU A 80 29.97 8.37 8.56
C GLU A 80 30.08 7.56 9.87
N GLY A 81 29.59 6.32 9.86
CA GLY A 81 29.62 5.42 11.02
C GLY A 81 28.36 5.43 11.90
N ALA A 82 27.35 6.25 11.59
CA ALA A 82 26.05 6.14 12.24
C ALA A 82 25.35 4.82 11.88
N PRO A 83 24.51 4.25 12.76
CA PRO A 83 23.76 3.05 12.44
C PRO A 83 22.64 3.35 11.41
N TRP A 84 22.21 2.30 10.72
CA TRP A 84 20.95 2.33 9.97
C TRP A 84 19.78 2.15 10.94
N HIS A 85 18.69 2.86 10.70
CA HIS A 85 17.49 2.85 11.52
C HIS A 85 16.30 2.37 10.70
N GLU A 86 15.42 1.59 11.32
CA GLU A 86 14.21 1.09 10.68
C GLU A 86 13.28 2.23 10.26
N ALA A 87 12.81 2.19 9.01
CA ALA A 87 11.88 3.13 8.42
C ALA A 87 10.56 2.45 7.98
N GLY A 88 10.28 1.26 8.49
CA GLY A 88 9.05 0.50 8.22
C GLY A 88 8.98 -0.10 6.80
N LEU A 89 7.76 -0.41 6.37
CA LEU A 89 7.47 -0.93 5.04
C LEU A 89 6.98 0.17 4.10
N PHE A 90 7.53 0.22 2.89
CA PHE A 90 7.05 1.07 1.79
C PHE A 90 6.44 0.21 0.68
N LEU A 91 5.46 0.78 -0.04
CA LEU A 91 4.96 0.24 -1.31
C LEU A 91 5.55 1.07 -2.45
N LEU A 92 6.37 0.45 -3.29
CA LEU A 92 7.11 1.10 -4.37
C LEU A 92 6.89 0.32 -5.68
N GLY A 93 6.15 0.93 -6.61
CA GLY A 93 5.68 0.26 -7.82
C GLY A 93 4.32 -0.43 -7.62
N SER A 94 3.68 -0.82 -8.72
CA SER A 94 2.32 -1.40 -8.71
C SER A 94 2.14 -2.55 -9.69
N ARG A 95 3.19 -2.95 -10.41
CA ARG A 95 3.14 -4.01 -11.41
C ARG A 95 3.31 -5.39 -10.79
N ASN A 96 2.86 -6.39 -11.53
CA ASN A 96 3.00 -7.80 -11.18
C ASN A 96 4.19 -8.39 -11.94
N GLY A 97 5.15 -8.99 -11.23
CA GLY A 97 6.29 -9.67 -11.86
C GLY A 97 7.29 -8.75 -12.57
N GLN A 98 7.21 -7.43 -12.38
CA GLN A 98 8.15 -6.47 -12.94
C GLN A 98 8.37 -5.34 -11.93
N ASN A 99 9.50 -5.35 -11.25
CA ASN A 99 9.82 -4.35 -10.24
C ASN A 99 10.13 -3.00 -10.90
N ALA A 100 9.85 -1.92 -10.17
CA ALA A 100 10.51 -0.65 -10.43
C ALA A 100 12.02 -0.79 -10.16
N VAL A 101 12.84 0.01 -10.83
CA VAL A 101 14.30 0.03 -10.67
C VAL A 101 14.86 1.43 -10.47
N TYR A 102 14.04 2.46 -10.61
CA TYR A 102 14.44 3.85 -10.39
C TYR A 102 13.23 4.69 -9.98
N PHE A 103 13.46 5.62 -9.07
CA PHE A 103 12.53 6.67 -8.68
C PHE A 103 13.30 7.97 -8.49
N ASP A 104 12.78 9.08 -9.01
CA ASP A 104 13.18 10.45 -8.70
C ASP A 104 11.91 11.28 -8.58
N LEU A 105 11.40 11.37 -7.36
CA LEU A 105 10.13 11.98 -7.01
C LEU A 105 10.38 13.18 -6.09
N LYS A 106 9.62 14.26 -6.30
CA LYS A 106 9.69 15.48 -5.51
C LYS A 106 8.30 16.06 -5.27
N SER A 107 8.15 16.78 -4.17
CA SER A 107 6.99 17.58 -3.83
C SER A 107 7.40 19.04 -3.67
N ASP A 108 6.61 19.92 -4.26
CA ASP A 108 6.73 21.38 -4.09
C ASP A 108 5.64 21.95 -3.17
N ASP A 109 4.78 21.09 -2.61
CA ASP A 109 3.61 21.45 -1.81
C ASP A 109 3.60 20.76 -0.43
N GLY A 110 4.78 20.48 0.12
CA GLY A 110 4.92 19.93 1.47
C GLY A 110 4.52 18.45 1.60
N GLY A 111 4.50 17.73 0.48
CA GLY A 111 4.27 16.29 0.39
C GLY A 111 2.83 15.91 0.03
N ASP A 112 1.96 16.87 -0.33
CA ASP A 112 0.58 16.61 -0.73
C ASP A 112 0.49 16.02 -2.14
N THR A 113 1.40 16.44 -3.02
CA THR A 113 1.63 15.80 -4.32
C THR A 113 3.09 15.42 -4.49
N LEU A 114 3.32 14.39 -5.31
CA LEU A 114 4.64 13.98 -5.77
C LEU A 114 4.66 14.02 -7.29
N ASN A 115 5.73 14.54 -7.88
CA ASN A 115 5.95 14.57 -9.32
C ASN A 115 7.38 14.12 -9.63
N GLY A 116 7.60 13.56 -10.82
CA GLY A 116 8.95 13.24 -11.27
C GLY A 116 9.00 12.11 -12.27
N THR A 117 9.99 11.23 -12.14
CA THR A 117 10.21 10.10 -13.04
C THR A 117 10.41 8.79 -12.29
N MET A 118 10.06 7.69 -12.94
CA MET A 118 10.41 6.35 -12.50
C MET A 118 10.74 5.47 -13.69
N ARG A 119 11.31 4.30 -13.43
CA ARG A 119 11.59 3.28 -14.45
C ARG A 119 11.23 1.90 -13.92
N TYR A 120 10.52 1.13 -14.73
CA TYR A 120 10.35 -0.30 -14.50
C TYR A 120 11.49 -1.10 -15.12
N GLN A 121 11.75 -2.29 -14.59
CA GLN A 121 12.83 -3.16 -15.09
C GLN A 121 12.66 -3.41 -16.60
N ARG A 122 13.74 -3.21 -17.37
CA ARG A 122 13.81 -3.36 -18.84
C ARG A 122 12.98 -2.33 -19.63
N GLU A 123 12.65 -1.18 -19.04
CA GLU A 123 11.97 -0.07 -19.70
C GLU A 123 12.82 1.21 -19.71
N GLY A 124 12.36 2.20 -20.48
CA GLY A 124 12.81 3.59 -20.34
C GLY A 124 12.05 4.31 -19.22
N ASP A 125 12.47 5.54 -18.94
CA ASP A 125 11.84 6.38 -17.91
C ASP A 125 10.43 6.79 -18.32
N ILE A 126 9.53 6.82 -17.33
CA ILE A 126 8.15 7.31 -17.45
C ILE A 126 7.91 8.43 -16.45
N SER A 127 7.02 9.37 -16.80
CA SER A 127 6.62 10.43 -15.86
C SER A 127 5.72 9.85 -14.77
N VAL A 128 5.85 10.40 -13.56
CA VAL A 128 5.05 10.07 -12.39
C VAL A 128 4.41 11.33 -11.86
N LYS A 129 3.14 11.23 -11.48
CA LYS A 129 2.52 12.14 -10.53
C LYS A 129 1.72 11.34 -9.51
N GLY A 130 1.62 11.85 -8.30
CA GLY A 130 0.87 11.25 -7.22
C GLY A 130 0.22 12.31 -6.36
N ALA A 131 -0.93 11.99 -5.79
CA ALA A 131 -1.60 12.82 -4.80
C ALA A 131 -1.90 11.97 -3.57
N VAL A 132 -1.83 12.58 -2.38
CA VAL A 132 -2.16 11.89 -1.13
C VAL A 132 -3.58 11.33 -1.21
N GLN A 133 -3.72 10.03 -0.95
CA GLN A 133 -5.01 9.39 -0.76
C GLN A 133 -5.47 9.64 0.67
N ILE A 134 -6.24 10.71 0.85
CA ILE A 134 -6.79 11.09 2.15
C ILE A 134 -7.63 9.94 2.71
N GLY A 135 -7.39 9.64 3.98
CA GLY A 135 -8.18 8.67 4.73
C GLY A 135 -7.83 7.20 4.49
N ALA A 136 -6.84 6.89 3.67
CA ALA A 136 -6.30 5.54 3.56
C ALA A 136 -5.48 5.17 4.81
N ILE A 137 -5.58 3.92 5.25
CA ILE A 137 -4.82 3.39 6.38
C ILE A 137 -3.95 2.24 5.89
N THR A 138 -2.68 2.23 6.31
CA THR A 138 -1.71 1.18 5.98
C THR A 138 -1.63 0.15 7.09
N TYR A 139 -1.53 -1.12 6.72
CA TYR A 139 -1.41 -2.23 7.65
C TYR A 139 -0.23 -3.13 7.29
N ASN A 140 0.57 -3.50 8.30
CA ASN A 140 1.51 -4.59 8.21
C ASN A 140 0.71 -5.88 8.35
N ALA A 141 0.59 -6.62 7.26
CA ALA A 141 -0.12 -7.87 7.24
C ALA A 141 0.81 -9.01 7.70
N LEU A 142 0.23 -9.94 8.44
CA LEU A 142 0.85 -11.16 8.87
C LEU A 142 -0.07 -12.33 8.51
N ASN A 143 0.51 -13.44 8.07
CA ASN A 143 -0.21 -14.66 7.81
C ASN A 143 0.33 -15.82 8.65
N HIS A 144 -0.55 -16.74 9.05
CA HIS A 144 -0.14 -18.02 9.61
C HIS A 144 -0.86 -19.15 8.89
N TRP A 145 -0.15 -20.26 8.70
CA TRP A 145 -0.67 -21.49 8.11
C TRP A 145 -0.32 -22.68 9.03
N SER A 146 -1.04 -23.79 8.87
CA SER A 146 -0.81 -25.05 9.60
C SER A 146 -1.30 -25.13 11.05
N GLY A 147 -2.17 -24.23 11.51
CA GLY A 147 -2.87 -24.36 12.80
C GLY A 147 -2.27 -23.53 13.94
N ALA A 148 -2.88 -23.63 15.14
CA ALA A 148 -2.50 -22.83 16.31
C ALA A 148 -1.09 -23.21 16.82
N GLY A 149 -0.22 -22.21 17.01
CA GLY A 149 1.15 -22.38 17.51
C GLY A 149 2.26 -22.26 16.46
N HIS A 150 1.92 -22.15 15.17
CA HIS A 150 2.89 -21.83 14.13
C HIS A 150 3.20 -20.32 14.08
N PRO A 151 4.44 -19.93 13.73
CA PRO A 151 4.83 -18.53 13.67
C PRO A 151 4.02 -17.76 12.62
N TRP A 152 3.82 -16.48 12.89
CA TRP A 152 3.30 -15.54 11.91
C TRP A 152 4.42 -15.15 10.94
N HIS A 153 4.07 -15.03 9.67
CA HIS A 153 4.98 -14.68 8.59
C HIS A 153 4.55 -13.36 7.93
N PRO A 154 5.49 -12.57 7.37
CA PRO A 154 5.16 -11.34 6.66
C PRO A 154 4.16 -11.56 5.51
N GLY A 155 3.02 -10.89 5.58
CA GLY A 155 1.96 -10.85 4.56
C GLY A 155 1.97 -9.55 3.74
N GLY A 156 3.10 -8.84 3.74
CA GLY A 156 3.29 -7.56 3.05
C GLY A 156 2.61 -6.37 3.73
N GLN A 157 2.52 -5.24 3.00
CA GLN A 157 1.79 -4.06 3.44
C GLN A 157 0.49 -3.91 2.66
N TRP A 158 -0.60 -3.73 3.39
CA TRP A 158 -1.94 -3.53 2.83
C TRP A 158 -2.37 -2.08 3.02
N VAL A 159 -3.31 -1.64 2.18
CA VAL A 159 -3.93 -0.32 2.27
C VAL A 159 -5.44 -0.51 2.22
N ALA A 160 -6.15 -0.06 3.25
CA ALA A 160 -7.60 -0.18 3.31
C ALA A 160 -8.25 1.04 3.96
N GLY A 161 -9.48 1.32 3.54
CA GLY A 161 -10.25 2.48 3.96
C GLY A 161 -10.00 3.74 3.12
N ASN A 162 -10.92 4.69 3.23
CA ASN A 162 -10.81 6.03 2.64
C ASN A 162 -11.39 7.13 3.55
N ARG A 163 -11.58 6.86 4.84
CA ARG A 163 -12.23 7.77 5.79
C ARG A 163 -11.34 8.21 6.96
N GLY A 164 -10.10 7.74 7.00
CA GLY A 164 -9.10 8.15 7.98
C GLY A 164 -9.24 7.45 9.33
N PRO A 165 -8.35 7.80 10.28
CA PRO A 165 -8.20 7.07 11.53
C PRO A 165 -9.37 7.24 12.50
N THR A 166 -10.26 8.21 12.29
CA THR A 166 -11.48 8.42 13.10
C THR A 166 -12.66 7.58 12.63
N ALA A 167 -12.59 7.02 11.42
CA ALA A 167 -13.56 6.08 10.88
C ALA A 167 -12.82 4.96 10.12
N PRO A 168 -11.99 4.14 10.80
CA PRO A 168 -11.27 3.05 10.17
C PRO A 168 -12.23 1.92 9.77
N VAL A 169 -11.78 1.03 8.87
CA VAL A 169 -12.49 -0.19 8.54
C VAL A 169 -12.57 -1.07 9.79
N THR A 170 -13.78 -1.51 10.18
CA THR A 170 -14.05 -2.38 11.33
C THR A 170 -14.34 -3.83 10.95
N ALA A 171 -14.69 -4.10 9.69
CA ALA A 171 -14.89 -5.45 9.18
C ALA A 171 -14.71 -5.49 7.65
N LEU A 172 -14.21 -6.61 7.13
CA LEU A 172 -14.15 -6.89 5.69
C LEU A 172 -14.46 -8.38 5.45
N ASN A 173 -15.56 -8.65 4.74
CA ASN A 173 -16.01 -9.99 4.38
C ASN A 173 -16.29 -10.04 2.89
N VAL A 174 -15.29 -10.44 2.11
CA VAL A 174 -15.36 -10.42 0.65
C VAL A 174 -14.86 -11.72 0.06
N LYS A 175 -15.41 -12.07 -1.11
CA LYS A 175 -14.99 -13.22 -1.90
C LYS A 175 -14.83 -12.84 -3.37
N SER A 176 -14.06 -13.64 -4.09
CA SER A 176 -13.95 -13.60 -5.54
C SER A 176 -14.36 -14.93 -6.14
N ASP A 177 -15.14 -14.88 -7.20
CA ASP A 177 -15.49 -16.03 -8.04
C ASP A 177 -14.71 -16.02 -9.38
N ASP A 178 -13.75 -15.09 -9.54
CA ASP A 178 -13.01 -14.81 -10.79
C ASP A 178 -11.50 -14.61 -10.59
N GLN A 179 -10.90 -15.43 -9.70
CA GLN A 179 -9.46 -15.44 -9.43
C GLN A 179 -8.92 -14.11 -8.88
N GLY A 180 -9.74 -13.43 -8.08
CA GLY A 180 -9.41 -12.17 -7.42
C GLY A 180 -9.43 -10.96 -8.35
N ARG A 181 -9.93 -11.08 -9.59
CA ARG A 181 -10.11 -9.92 -10.49
C ARG A 181 -11.18 -8.98 -9.95
N THR A 182 -12.23 -9.52 -9.37
CA THR A 182 -13.22 -8.78 -8.60
C THR A 182 -13.41 -9.40 -7.21
N LEU A 183 -13.59 -8.53 -6.22
CA LEU A 183 -13.95 -8.89 -4.86
C LEU A 183 -15.32 -8.30 -4.54
N ALA A 184 -16.24 -9.09 -4.02
CA ALA A 184 -17.57 -8.65 -3.63
C ALA A 184 -17.96 -9.20 -2.27
N GLY A 185 -18.71 -8.40 -1.50
CA GLY A 185 -19.18 -8.79 -0.18
C GLY A 185 -19.60 -7.59 0.65
N THR A 186 -19.18 -7.55 1.91
CA THR A 186 -19.50 -6.49 2.85
C THR A 186 -18.27 -5.95 3.56
N MET A 187 -18.39 -4.73 4.07
CA MET A 187 -17.43 -4.13 4.98
C MET A 187 -18.15 -3.24 5.98
N SER A 188 -17.47 -2.83 7.05
CA SER A 188 -17.98 -1.81 7.98
C SER A 188 -16.90 -0.77 8.25
N TYR A 189 -17.32 0.47 8.53
CA TYR A 189 -16.48 1.49 9.15
C TYR A 189 -16.85 1.61 10.64
N LEU A 190 -15.94 2.14 11.45
CA LEU A 190 -16.25 2.44 12.86
C LEU A 190 -17.44 3.40 12.95
N GLY A 191 -18.41 3.06 13.80
CA GLY A 191 -19.64 3.83 13.97
C GLY A 191 -20.73 3.58 12.91
N ASP A 192 -20.42 2.85 11.84
CA ASP A 192 -21.36 2.53 10.76
C ASP A 192 -21.89 1.09 10.86
N GLY A 193 -23.08 0.87 10.29
CA GLY A 193 -23.56 -0.48 9.96
C GLY A 193 -22.85 -1.07 8.73
N PRO A 194 -23.08 -2.38 8.44
CA PRO A 194 -22.50 -3.01 7.27
C PRO A 194 -22.87 -2.32 5.95
N LEU A 195 -21.86 -2.13 5.10
CA LEU A 195 -21.95 -1.63 3.74
C LEU A 195 -21.67 -2.78 2.76
N GLN A 196 -22.29 -2.71 1.59
CA GLN A 196 -21.89 -3.53 0.45
C GLN A 196 -20.54 -3.05 -0.09
N PHE A 197 -19.72 -4.00 -0.54
CA PHE A 197 -18.37 -3.77 -1.05
C PHE A 197 -18.24 -4.38 -2.44
N ARG A 198 -17.59 -3.64 -3.35
CA ARG A 198 -17.02 -4.17 -4.59
C ARG A 198 -15.63 -3.59 -4.82
N GLY A 199 -14.67 -4.44 -5.13
CA GLY A 199 -13.33 -4.06 -5.56
C GLY A 199 -13.04 -4.67 -6.93
N THR A 200 -12.49 -3.87 -7.85
CA THR A 200 -12.01 -4.34 -9.16
C THR A 200 -10.50 -4.17 -9.21
N LEU A 201 -9.77 -5.24 -9.52
CA LEU A 201 -8.31 -5.21 -9.62
C LEU A 201 -7.87 -4.28 -10.75
N ILE A 202 -7.03 -3.29 -10.43
CA ILE A 202 -6.48 -2.32 -11.38
C ILE A 202 -4.97 -2.46 -11.58
N ALA A 203 -4.23 -2.99 -10.60
CA ALA A 203 -2.78 -3.23 -10.70
C ALA A 203 -2.25 -4.18 -9.62
N ALA A 204 -1.58 -5.29 -9.97
CA ALA A 204 -1.01 -6.30 -9.05
C ALA A 204 -1.94 -6.77 -7.90
N ASN A 205 -1.96 -6.06 -6.77
CA ASN A 205 -2.81 -6.31 -5.58
C ASN A 205 -3.74 -5.11 -5.26
N THR A 206 -3.85 -4.16 -6.19
CA THR A 206 -4.51 -2.87 -6.03
C THR A 206 -5.90 -2.91 -6.63
N TYR A 207 -6.91 -2.48 -5.88
CA TYR A 207 -8.32 -2.52 -6.24
C TYR A 207 -8.92 -1.12 -6.24
N SER A 208 -9.68 -0.78 -7.28
CA SER A 208 -10.62 0.34 -7.25
C SER A 208 -11.87 -0.11 -6.51
N VAL A 209 -12.20 0.55 -5.41
CA VAL A 209 -13.27 0.15 -4.49
C VAL A 209 -14.47 1.06 -4.62
N VAL A 210 -15.66 0.48 -4.55
CA VAL A 210 -16.93 1.19 -4.38
C VAL A 210 -17.75 0.55 -3.25
N ASN A 211 -18.54 1.39 -2.56
CA ASN A 211 -19.40 0.97 -1.47
C ASN A 211 -20.84 1.44 -1.66
N ARG A 212 -21.78 0.74 -1.02
CA ARG A 212 -23.20 1.10 -1.05
C ARG A 212 -23.89 0.67 0.25
N THR A 213 -24.77 1.51 0.79
CA THR A 213 -25.65 1.11 1.92
C THR A 213 -26.72 0.13 1.41
N TYR A 214 -27.32 -0.68 2.29
CA TYR A 214 -28.38 -1.60 1.85
C TYR A 214 -29.64 -0.91 1.34
N GLU A 215 -29.89 0.31 1.81
CA GLU A 215 -31.01 1.16 1.40
C GLU A 215 -30.65 2.11 0.25
N GLY A 216 -29.37 2.19 -0.12
CA GLY A 216 -28.87 3.12 -1.12
C GLY A 216 -29.03 2.62 -2.55
N GLU A 217 -29.38 3.52 -3.46
CA GLU A 217 -29.56 3.18 -4.88
C GLU A 217 -28.23 3.09 -5.65
N SER A 218 -27.24 3.92 -5.29
CA SER A 218 -26.00 4.12 -6.06
C SER A 218 -24.74 3.65 -5.34
N TRP A 219 -23.80 3.08 -6.09
CA TRP A 219 -22.44 2.80 -5.62
C TRP A 219 -21.61 4.08 -5.58
N LEU A 220 -20.95 4.33 -4.45
CA LEU A 220 -20.11 5.50 -4.22
C LEU A 220 -18.62 5.10 -4.22
N PRO A 221 -17.71 5.99 -4.66
CA PRO A 221 -16.27 5.74 -4.57
C PRO A 221 -15.80 5.42 -3.14
N GLY A 222 -15.15 4.27 -2.98
CA GLY A 222 -14.57 3.77 -1.73
C GLY A 222 -13.04 3.91 -1.66
N GLY A 223 -12.44 4.58 -2.64
CA GLY A 223 -10.99 4.77 -2.76
C GLY A 223 -10.29 3.62 -3.47
N THR A 224 -8.95 3.62 -3.39
CA THR A 224 -8.10 2.60 -4.01
C THR A 224 -7.34 1.84 -2.91
N TRP A 225 -7.48 0.52 -2.89
CA TRP A 225 -7.03 -0.33 -1.78
C TRP A 225 -5.95 -1.29 -2.26
N VAL A 226 -5.05 -1.72 -1.37
CA VAL A 226 -4.07 -2.78 -1.64
C VAL A 226 -4.41 -3.97 -0.76
N LEU A 227 -4.84 -5.07 -1.37
CA LEU A 227 -5.33 -6.28 -0.71
C LEU A 227 -4.56 -7.49 -1.21
N GLY A 228 -3.74 -8.07 -0.33
CA GLY A 228 -2.80 -9.14 -0.65
C GLY A 228 -1.40 -8.62 -0.99
N CYS A 229 -0.45 -9.54 -1.13
CA CYS A 229 0.98 -9.20 -1.25
C CYS A 229 1.74 -10.12 -2.23
N ARG A 230 1.09 -11.08 -2.86
CA ARG A 230 1.75 -12.09 -3.68
C ARG A 230 1.88 -11.64 -5.12
N THR A 231 2.81 -12.26 -5.84
CA THR A 231 3.02 -12.02 -7.28
C THR A 231 2.19 -13.06 -8.01
N ASN A 232 1.37 -12.63 -8.99
CA ASN A 232 0.53 -13.51 -9.83
C ASN A 232 -0.42 -14.45 -9.08
N GLN A 233 -0.80 -14.11 -7.85
CA GLN A 233 -1.74 -14.92 -7.05
C GLN A 233 -2.56 -14.00 -6.16
N ASN A 234 -3.80 -13.73 -6.57
CA ASN A 234 -4.64 -12.73 -5.91
C ASN A 234 -5.32 -13.30 -4.66
N ALA A 235 -5.72 -12.42 -3.74
CA ALA A 235 -6.65 -12.78 -2.69
C ALA A 235 -8.03 -13.10 -3.29
N VAL A 236 -8.65 -14.18 -2.85
CA VAL A 236 -9.99 -14.63 -3.29
C VAL A 236 -11.00 -14.75 -2.16
N LEU A 237 -10.53 -14.66 -0.91
CA LEU A 237 -11.38 -14.57 0.28
C LEU A 237 -10.66 -13.70 1.31
N ILE A 238 -11.39 -12.78 1.95
CA ILE A 238 -10.96 -12.08 3.15
C ILE A 238 -12.17 -12.05 4.09
N GLU A 239 -12.01 -12.60 5.29
CA GLU A 239 -12.98 -12.57 6.38
C GLU A 239 -12.23 -12.10 7.63
N ALA A 240 -12.35 -10.81 7.95
CA ALA A 240 -11.63 -10.20 9.07
C ALA A 240 -12.49 -9.15 9.80
N ALA A 241 -12.32 -9.11 11.13
CA ALA A 241 -12.88 -8.08 12.01
C ALA A 241 -11.74 -7.23 12.59
N PHE A 242 -11.96 -5.92 12.71
CA PHE A 242 -10.93 -4.89 12.88
C PHE A 242 -11.17 -4.07 14.17
N GLU A 243 -11.44 -4.74 15.31
CA GLU A 243 -11.86 -4.04 16.54
C GLU A 243 -10.70 -3.53 17.43
N ALA A 244 -9.50 -4.13 17.44
CA ALA A 244 -8.34 -3.63 18.22
C ALA A 244 -6.98 -4.20 17.78
N GLY A 245 -6.84 -4.50 16.48
CA GLY A 245 -5.86 -5.44 15.95
C GLY A 245 -6.63 -6.47 15.15
N ILE A 246 -6.40 -6.48 13.84
CA ILE A 246 -7.34 -7.10 12.91
C ILE A 246 -6.96 -8.55 12.82
N GLU A 247 -7.84 -9.46 13.19
CA GLU A 247 -7.60 -10.90 13.05
C GLU A 247 -8.75 -11.56 12.32
N GLY A 248 -8.42 -12.58 11.54
CA GLY A 248 -9.37 -13.29 10.70
C GLY A 248 -8.67 -14.32 9.84
N LYS A 249 -9.23 -14.57 8.67
CA LYS A 249 -8.64 -15.46 7.68
C LYS A 249 -8.74 -14.87 6.28
N MET A 250 -7.86 -15.34 5.42
CA MET A 250 -7.91 -15.05 4.01
C MET A 250 -7.58 -16.29 3.20
N LYS A 251 -7.80 -16.23 1.89
CA LYS A 251 -7.41 -17.27 0.95
C LYS A 251 -6.80 -16.62 -0.29
N TYR A 252 -5.68 -17.15 -0.74
CA TYR A 252 -5.13 -16.88 -2.06
C TYR A 252 -5.70 -17.86 -3.10
N GLU A 253 -5.71 -17.45 -4.36
CA GLU A 253 -6.15 -18.30 -5.47
C GLU A 253 -5.45 -19.67 -5.43
N GLY A 254 -6.24 -20.76 -5.56
CA GLY A 254 -5.71 -22.13 -5.57
C GLY A 254 -5.38 -22.73 -4.20
N GLU A 255 -5.53 -22.00 -3.09
CA GLU A 255 -5.11 -22.46 -1.76
C GLU A 255 -6.27 -22.75 -0.79
N GLY A 256 -5.94 -23.29 0.39
CA GLY A 256 -6.81 -23.31 1.56
C GLY A 256 -6.79 -21.96 2.32
N PRO A 257 -7.71 -21.74 3.27
CA PRO A 257 -7.67 -20.55 4.10
C PRO A 257 -6.43 -20.55 5.01
N ILE A 258 -5.85 -19.37 5.19
CA ILE A 258 -4.76 -19.06 6.11
C ILE A 258 -5.23 -17.98 7.07
N GLY A 259 -4.68 -17.90 8.28
CA GLY A 259 -5.02 -16.78 9.15
C GLY A 259 -4.41 -15.48 8.65
N LEU A 260 -5.10 -14.40 8.98
CA LEU A 260 -4.75 -13.04 8.62
C LEU A 260 -4.72 -12.22 9.90
N LYS A 261 -3.62 -11.50 10.11
CA LYS A 261 -3.54 -10.43 11.08
C LYS A 261 -3.12 -9.15 10.37
N LEU A 262 -3.81 -8.04 10.60
CA LEU A 262 -3.42 -6.73 10.08
C LEU A 262 -3.15 -5.79 11.26
N GLU A 263 -1.93 -5.28 11.34
CA GLU A 263 -1.48 -4.35 12.37
C GLU A 263 -1.30 -2.96 11.75
N PRO A 264 -1.87 -1.88 12.30
CA PRO A 264 -1.62 -0.54 11.78
C PRO A 264 -0.12 -0.25 11.66
N SER A 265 0.32 0.17 10.48
CA SER A 265 1.76 0.29 10.18
C SER A 265 2.43 1.47 10.89
N VAL A 266 1.62 2.42 11.36
CA VAL A 266 2.01 3.43 12.35
C VAL A 266 1.03 3.29 13.49
N GLN A 267 1.53 3.24 14.72
CA GLN A 267 0.70 3.49 15.89
C GLN A 267 0.31 4.96 15.88
N ILE A 268 -0.65 5.32 15.03
CA ILE A 268 -1.48 6.49 15.32
C ILE A 268 -2.21 6.07 16.59
N ALA A 269 -2.08 6.86 17.65
CA ALA A 269 -2.96 6.68 18.80
C ALA A 269 -4.38 6.64 18.24
N LEU A 270 -4.98 5.45 18.24
CA LEU A 270 -6.42 5.31 18.06
C LEU A 270 -6.94 6.09 19.24
N ALA A 271 -7.29 7.36 19.02
CA ALA A 271 -7.81 8.19 20.08
C ALA A 271 -9.00 7.42 20.63
N ASP A 272 -8.95 7.11 21.93
CA ASP A 272 -10.01 6.40 22.63
C ASP A 272 -11.35 7.05 22.24
N ALA A 273 -12.12 6.31 21.44
CA ALA A 273 -13.47 6.69 21.02
C ALA A 273 -14.47 6.32 22.12
#